data_AF-A0A6A6GP00-F1
#
_entry.id   AF-A0A6A6GP00-F1
#
_cell.length_a   1.000
_cell.length_b   1.000
_cell.length_c   1.000
_cell.angle_alpha   90.00
_cell.angle_beta   90.00
_cell.angle_gamma   90.00
#
_symmetry.space_group_name_H-M   'P 1'
#
loop_
_entity.id
_entity.type
_entity.pdbx_description
1 polymer ?
#
loop_
_entity_poly.entity_id
_entity_poly.type
_entity_poly.pdbx_seq_one_letter_code
_entity_poly.pdbx_strand_id
1 'polypeptide(L)'
;MESASSGPWSVLRYLGGWGHSRGPGRFMIQMLLFGTGTASVLGFVVSMIAASFYDTAALPFMVSSIIGFGVGCVNYYRASLARAMIDLDRYPTLLRLSLDSEFPTQRFDLRPQGYFTSRNFDRTWQDRSRLLVGWLSAGDNIAAIRSRKEQDYVDRGGETISEKRSHAA
;
A
#
# COMPACT_ATOMS: atom_id res chain seq x y z
N MET A 1 27.55 8.27 -31.17
CA MET A 1 26.77 7.02 -31.31
C MET A 1 27.12 6.15 -30.12
N GLU A 2 26.53 6.43 -28.96
CA GLU A 2 26.77 5.67 -27.73
C GLU A 2 25.82 4.48 -27.68
N SER A 3 26.41 3.29 -27.75
CA SER A 3 25.73 2.01 -27.54
C SER A 3 25.38 1.88 -26.05
N ALA A 4 24.15 2.27 -25.69
CA ALA A 4 23.63 2.08 -24.35
C ALA A 4 23.41 0.59 -24.10
N SER A 5 24.27 0.01 -23.27
CA SER A 5 24.16 -1.36 -22.78
C SER A 5 22.81 -1.56 -22.08
N SER A 6 21.87 -2.19 -22.78
CA SER A 6 20.59 -2.65 -22.25
C SER A 6 20.83 -3.85 -21.33
N GLY A 7 21.32 -3.59 -20.11
CA GLY A 7 21.46 -4.62 -19.09
C GLY A 7 20.12 -5.23 -18.69
N PRO A 8 20.07 -6.51 -18.26
CA PRO A 8 18.84 -7.18 -17.82
C PRO A 8 18.12 -6.43 -16.67
N TRP A 9 18.88 -5.65 -15.90
CA TRP A 9 18.38 -4.77 -14.86
C TRP A 9 17.50 -3.62 -15.37
N SER A 10 17.74 -3.11 -16.57
CA SER A 10 16.91 -2.06 -17.19
C SER A 10 15.55 -2.62 -17.62
N VAL A 11 15.51 -3.86 -18.10
CA VAL A 11 14.28 -4.56 -18.46
C VAL A 11 13.46 -4.91 -17.23
N LEU A 12 14.09 -5.36 -16.13
CA LEU A 12 13.41 -5.55 -14.83
C LEU A 12 12.84 -4.25 -14.25
N ARG A 13 13.54 -3.13 -14.43
CA ARG A 13 13.02 -1.80 -14.04
C ARG A 13 11.81 -1.38 -14.87
N TYR A 14 11.80 -1.68 -16.18
CA TYR A 14 10.77 -1.22 -17.12
C TYR A 14 9.54 -2.16 -17.19
N LEU A 15 9.74 -3.48 -17.13
CA LEU A 15 8.66 -4.48 -17.14
C LEU A 15 8.06 -4.71 -15.75
N GLY A 16 8.83 -4.53 -14.68
CA GLY A 16 8.38 -4.79 -13.31
C GLY A 16 7.92 -3.56 -12.53
N GLY A 17 8.08 -2.35 -13.05
CA GLY A 17 7.83 -1.12 -12.29
C GLY A 17 8.78 -0.91 -11.09
N TRP A 18 9.84 -1.71 -10.98
CA TRP A 18 10.83 -1.68 -9.89
C TRP A 18 11.79 -0.49 -9.95
N GLY A 19 11.85 0.23 -11.08
CA GLY A 19 12.77 1.36 -11.28
C GLY A 19 12.30 2.68 -10.67
N HIS A 20 11.01 2.81 -10.36
CA HIS A 20 10.44 4.02 -9.80
C HIS A 20 9.81 3.69 -8.45
N SER A 21 10.27 4.31 -7.37
CA SER A 21 9.82 4.12 -5.97
C SER A 21 8.40 4.62 -5.70
N ARG A 22 7.50 4.44 -6.67
CA ARG A 22 6.11 4.86 -6.69
C ARG A 22 5.19 3.65 -6.50
N GLY A 23 3.88 3.89 -6.38
CA GLY A 23 2.88 3.00 -5.77
C GLY A 23 3.05 1.48 -6.01
N PRO A 24 3.34 1.00 -7.24
CA PRO A 24 3.41 -0.43 -7.55
C PRO A 24 4.56 -1.18 -6.85
N GLY A 25 5.77 -0.62 -6.82
CA GLY A 25 6.93 -1.31 -6.22
C GLY A 25 6.78 -1.49 -4.71
N ARG A 26 6.21 -0.48 -4.04
CA ARG A 26 5.91 -0.54 -2.60
C ARG A 26 4.82 -1.56 -2.28
N PHE A 27 3.79 -1.63 -3.13
CA PHE A 27 2.75 -2.65 -3.02
C PHE A 27 3.35 -4.05 -3.01
N MET A 28 4.22 -4.33 -3.99
CA MET A 28 4.84 -5.65 -4.17
C MET A 28 5.70 -6.04 -2.97
N ILE A 29 6.54 -5.13 -2.46
CA ILE A 29 7.39 -5.40 -1.28
C ILE A 29 6.53 -5.69 -0.05
N GLN A 30 5.52 -4.86 0.21
CA GLN A 30 4.63 -5.07 1.36
C GLN A 30 3.86 -6.39 1.23
N MET A 31 3.32 -6.69 0.06
CA MET A 31 2.62 -7.94 -0.22
C MET A 31 3.53 -9.15 0.02
N LEU A 32 4.79 -9.08 -0.41
CA LEU A 32 5.78 -10.12 -0.18
C LEU A 32 6.07 -10.31 1.32
N LEU A 33 6.23 -9.23 2.08
CA LEU A 33 6.48 -9.29 3.53
C LEU A 33 5.29 -9.91 4.28
N PHE A 34 4.08 -9.44 4.02
CA PHE A 34 2.86 -9.98 4.65
C PHE A 34 2.59 -11.43 4.23
N GLY A 35 2.79 -11.76 2.95
CA GLY A 35 2.68 -13.11 2.43
C GLY A 35 3.68 -14.05 3.10
N THR A 36 4.96 -13.67 3.15
CA THR A 36 6.03 -14.50 3.75
C THR A 36 5.83 -14.67 5.25
N GLY A 37 5.41 -13.62 5.96
CA GLY A 37 5.11 -13.70 7.39
C GLY A 37 3.98 -14.69 7.67
N THR A 38 2.88 -14.59 6.92
CA THR A 38 1.72 -15.50 7.06
C THR A 38 2.08 -16.94 6.67
N ALA A 39 2.86 -17.10 5.60
CA ALA A 39 3.38 -18.39 5.15
C ALA A 39 4.24 -19.07 6.21
N SER A 40 5.15 -18.31 6.84
CA SER A 40 6.06 -18.84 7.85
C SER A 40 5.29 -19.31 9.08
N VAL A 41 4.36 -18.49 9.59
CA VAL A 41 3.55 -18.84 10.77
C VAL A 41 2.71 -20.08 10.51
N LEU A 42 1.95 -20.12 9.41
CA LEU A 42 1.13 -21.29 9.07
C LEU A 42 1.99 -22.52 8.77
N GLY A 43 3.10 -22.33 8.06
CA GLY A 43 4.11 -23.34 7.78
C GLY A 43 4.58 -24.02 9.06
N PHE A 44 5.05 -23.25 10.03
CA PHE A 44 5.56 -23.78 11.30
C PHE A 44 4.48 -24.47 12.13
N VAL A 45 3.31 -23.84 12.28
CA VAL A 45 2.22 -24.39 13.09
C VAL A 45 1.74 -25.73 12.52
N VAL A 46 1.47 -25.80 11.22
CA VAL A 46 0.98 -27.03 10.57
C VAL A 46 2.07 -28.11 10.55
N SER A 47 3.32 -27.72 10.34
CA SER A 47 4.46 -28.64 10.36
C SER A 47 4.67 -29.29 11.74
N MET A 48 4.58 -28.51 12.82
CA MET A 48 4.70 -29.04 14.19
C MET A 48 3.60 -30.07 14.52
N ILE A 49 2.36 -29.78 14.11
CA ILE A 49 1.23 -30.69 14.29
C ILE A 49 1.48 -31.97 13.48
N ALA A 50 1.81 -31.84 12.21
CA ALA A 50 1.96 -32.99 11.32
C ALA A 50 3.17 -33.86 11.67
N ALA A 51 4.26 -33.27 12.17
CA ALA A 51 5.41 -34.01 12.69
C ALA A 51 5.01 -34.94 13.85
N SER A 52 4.05 -34.52 14.68
CA SER A 52 3.58 -35.29 15.83
C SER A 52 2.74 -36.52 15.45
N PHE A 53 2.16 -36.54 14.24
CA PHE A 53 1.30 -37.64 13.78
C PHE A 53 1.93 -38.52 12.70
N TYR A 54 2.75 -37.94 11.82
CA TYR A 54 3.19 -38.58 10.58
C TYR A 54 4.72 -38.67 10.44
N ASP A 55 5.50 -38.24 11.44
CA ASP A 55 6.98 -38.14 11.43
C ASP A 55 7.58 -37.34 10.25
N THR A 56 6.73 -36.76 9.41
CA THR A 56 7.12 -36.03 8.19
C THR A 56 6.66 -34.58 8.30
N ALA A 57 7.60 -33.70 8.60
CA ALA A 57 7.36 -32.26 8.77
C ALA A 57 7.45 -31.46 7.46
N ALA A 58 8.21 -31.95 6.48
CA ALA A 58 8.59 -31.17 5.30
C ALA A 58 7.45 -30.95 4.29
N LEU A 59 6.71 -32.01 3.95
CA LEU A 59 5.54 -31.91 3.06
C LEU A 59 4.42 -31.01 3.61
N PRO A 60 3.96 -31.18 4.86
CA PRO A 60 2.93 -30.32 5.43
C PRO A 60 3.41 -28.87 5.56
N PHE A 61 4.69 -28.63 5.87
CA PHE A 61 5.28 -27.28 5.85
C PHE A 61 5.16 -26.64 4.46
N MET A 62 5.54 -27.37 3.40
CA MET A 62 5.52 -26.84 2.03
C MET A 62 4.10 -26.45 1.60
N VAL A 63 3.13 -27.34 1.78
CA VAL A 63 1.74 -27.12 1.36
C VAL A 63 1.11 -25.97 2.15
N SER A 64 1.27 -25.97 3.47
CA SER A 64 0.72 -24.92 4.33
C SER A 64 1.38 -23.56 4.12
N SER A 65 2.67 -23.52 3.80
CA SER A 65 3.37 -22.26 3.49
C SER A 65 2.86 -21.62 2.20
N ILE A 66 2.59 -22.41 1.15
CA ILE A 66 2.03 -21.90 -0.11
C ILE A 66 0.62 -21.32 0.12
N ILE A 67 -0.22 -22.06 0.85
CA ILE A 67 -1.57 -21.61 1.19
C ILE A 67 -1.49 -20.35 2.06
N GLY A 68 -0.62 -20.34 3.06
CA GLY A 68 -0.42 -19.20 3.95
C GLY A 68 0.09 -17.96 3.24
N PHE A 69 0.98 -18.13 2.26
CA PHE A 69 1.44 -17.05 1.41
C PHE A 69 0.28 -16.43 0.62
N GLY A 70 -0.53 -17.27 -0.03
CA GLY A 70 -1.70 -16.84 -0.79
C GLY A 70 -2.71 -16.10 0.08
N VAL A 71 -3.05 -16.66 1.24
CA VAL A 71 -3.97 -16.02 2.20
C VAL A 71 -3.42 -14.68 2.69
N GLY A 72 -2.13 -14.61 3.03
CA GLY A 72 -1.48 -13.37 3.46
C GLY A 72 -1.54 -12.29 2.38
N CYS A 73 -1.25 -12.65 1.13
CA CYS A 73 -1.33 -11.76 -0.02
C CYS A 73 -2.77 -11.25 -0.24
N VAL A 74 -3.77 -12.14 -0.23
CA VAL A 74 -5.18 -11.76 -0.43
C VAL A 74 -5.68 -10.85 0.70
N ASN A 75 -5.36 -11.17 1.95
CA ASN A 75 -5.77 -10.35 3.10
C ASN A 75 -5.12 -8.98 3.06
N TYR A 76 -3.82 -8.90 2.73
CA TYR A 76 -3.14 -7.63 2.57
C TYR A 76 -3.76 -6.78 1.44
N TYR A 77 -4.05 -7.39 0.29
CA TYR A 77 -4.70 -6.70 -0.82
C TYR A 77 -6.07 -6.14 -0.42
N ARG A 78 -6.93 -6.96 0.21
CA ARG A 78 -8.27 -6.54 0.64
C ARG A 78 -8.22 -5.42 1.68
N ALA A 79 -7.34 -5.54 2.68
CA ALA A 79 -7.18 -4.52 3.71
C ALA A 79 -6.66 -3.20 3.13
N SER A 80 -5.69 -3.27 2.22
CA SER A 80 -5.13 -2.09 1.56
C SER A 80 -6.14 -1.42 0.63
N LEU A 81 -6.94 -2.19 -0.10
CA LEU A 81 -8.01 -1.67 -0.94
C LEU A 81 -9.10 -0.98 -0.11
N ALA A 82 -9.52 -1.59 1.01
CA ALA A 82 -10.51 -0.99 1.90
C ALA A 82 -10.01 0.37 2.45
N ARG A 83 -8.74 0.45 2.84
CA ARG A 83 -8.11 1.71 3.29
C ARG A 83 -8.05 2.75 2.17
N ALA A 84 -7.67 2.32 0.96
CA ALA A 84 -7.63 3.20 -0.20
C ALA A 84 -9.00 3.80 -0.54
N MET A 85 -10.07 3.02 -0.41
CA MET A 85 -11.44 3.50 -0.67
C MET A 85 -11.92 4.49 0.40
N ILE A 86 -11.61 4.23 1.68
CA ILE A 86 -11.94 5.16 2.77
C ILE A 86 -11.19 6.50 2.60
N ASP A 87 -9.90 6.44 2.26
CA ASP A 87 -9.09 7.63 2.04
C ASP A 87 -9.47 8.37 0.76
N LEU A 88 -9.94 7.67 -0.27
CA LEU A 88 -10.50 8.28 -1.48
C LEU A 88 -11.71 9.16 -1.14
N ASP A 89 -12.63 8.65 -0.32
CA ASP A 89 -13.83 9.39 0.07
C ASP A 89 -13.50 10.59 1.00
N ARG A 90 -12.36 10.54 1.71
CA ARG A 90 -11.91 11.62 2.61
C ARG A 90 -11.04 12.69 1.93
N TYR A 91 -10.21 12.30 0.96
CA TYR A 91 -9.25 13.17 0.28
C TYR A 91 -9.22 12.96 -1.25
N PRO A 92 -10.36 13.17 -1.94
CA PRO A 92 -10.49 12.85 -3.36
C PRO A 92 -9.55 13.66 -4.25
N THR A 93 -9.27 14.92 -3.90
CA THR A 93 -8.40 15.81 -4.68
C THR A 93 -6.93 15.38 -4.65
N LEU A 94 -6.46 14.86 -3.51
CA LEU A 94 -5.08 14.38 -3.37
C LEU A 94 -4.86 13.08 -4.15
N LEU A 95 -5.83 12.17 -4.09
CA LEU A 95 -5.77 10.92 -4.85
C LEU A 95 -5.89 11.15 -6.36
N ARG A 96 -6.66 12.15 -6.79
CA ARG A 96 -6.73 12.53 -8.21
C ARG A 96 -5.36 12.96 -8.73
N LEU A 97 -4.64 13.79 -7.98
CA LEU A 97 -3.32 14.27 -8.39
C LEU A 97 -2.30 13.11 -8.48
N SER A 98 -2.34 12.17 -7.54
CA SER A 98 -1.46 11.00 -7.58
C SER A 98 -1.81 10.05 -8.72
N LEU A 99 -3.10 9.79 -8.97
CA LEU A 99 -3.57 8.95 -10.08
C LEU A 99 -3.21 9.54 -11.44
N ASP A 100 -3.32 10.85 -11.61
CA ASP A 100 -2.94 11.51 -12.86
C ASP A 100 -1.43 11.41 -13.10
N SER A 101 -0.63 11.54 -12.03
CA SER A 101 0.84 11.39 -12.12
C SER A 101 1.30 9.95 -12.44
N GLU A 102 0.56 8.94 -12.00
CA GLU A 102 0.88 7.52 -12.22
C GLU A 102 0.34 6.98 -13.54
N PHE A 103 -0.82 7.49 -13.99
CA PHE A 103 -1.53 7.01 -15.17
C PHE A 103 -1.88 8.17 -16.13
N PRO A 104 -0.88 8.85 -16.71
CA PRO A 104 -1.12 10.00 -17.60
C PRO A 104 -1.95 9.63 -18.84
N THR A 105 -1.85 8.38 -19.30
CA THR A 105 -2.61 7.86 -20.44
C THR A 105 -4.12 7.83 -20.21
N GLN A 106 -4.57 7.72 -18.96
CA GLN A 106 -6.01 7.64 -18.63
C GLN A 106 -6.66 9.01 -18.44
N ARG A 107 -5.88 10.11 -18.45
CA ARG A 107 -6.35 11.49 -18.36
C ARG A 107 -7.37 11.69 -17.25
N PHE A 108 -6.98 11.31 -16.02
CA PHE A 108 -7.83 11.48 -14.84
C PHE A 108 -8.13 12.96 -14.56
N ASP A 109 -7.31 13.88 -15.07
CA ASP A 109 -7.58 15.32 -15.01
C ASP A 109 -8.85 15.77 -15.78
N LEU A 110 -9.30 15.02 -16.79
CA LEU A 110 -10.52 15.36 -17.53
C LEU A 110 -11.80 14.88 -16.83
N ARG A 111 -11.70 14.08 -15.76
CA ARG A 111 -12.85 13.54 -15.05
C ARG A 111 -13.42 14.58 -14.06
N PRO A 112 -14.75 14.72 -13.97
CA PRO A 112 -15.38 15.63 -12.99
C PRO A 112 -15.06 15.18 -11.56
N GLN A 113 -15.00 16.12 -10.62
CA GLN A 113 -14.62 15.83 -9.22
C GLN A 113 -15.52 14.77 -8.57
N GLY A 114 -16.82 14.74 -8.90
CA GLY A 114 -17.76 13.71 -8.42
C GLY A 114 -17.53 12.30 -8.97
N TYR A 115 -16.55 12.10 -9.87
CA TYR A 115 -16.17 10.77 -10.35
C TYR A 115 -15.31 10.00 -9.33
N PHE A 116 -14.56 10.72 -8.47
CA PHE A 116 -13.61 10.14 -7.52
C PHE A 116 -14.29 9.68 -6.23
N THR A 117 -15.16 8.69 -6.37
CA THR A 117 -15.91 8.06 -5.26
C THR A 117 -15.67 6.57 -5.24
N SER A 118 -15.66 5.98 -4.04
CA SER A 118 -15.52 4.53 -3.81
C SER A 118 -16.39 3.67 -4.73
N ARG A 119 -17.66 4.06 -4.95
CA ARG A 119 -18.61 3.38 -5.86
C ARG A 119 -18.13 3.22 -7.30
N ASN A 120 -17.43 4.21 -7.86
CA ASN A 120 -16.98 4.15 -9.26
C ASN A 120 -15.74 3.26 -9.40
N PHE A 121 -14.86 3.27 -8.40
CA PHE A 121 -13.66 2.45 -8.39
C PHE A 121 -13.92 0.99 -7.98
N ASP A 122 -15.05 0.68 -7.36
CA ASP A 122 -15.43 -0.69 -6.99
C ASP A 122 -15.97 -1.54 -8.16
N ARG A 123 -16.26 -0.93 -9.31
CA ARG A 123 -16.90 -1.61 -10.44
C ARG A 123 -16.02 -2.66 -11.10
N THR A 124 -14.74 -2.37 -11.27
CA THR A 124 -13.82 -3.23 -12.03
C THR A 124 -12.58 -3.53 -11.22
N TRP A 125 -12.05 -4.75 -11.32
CA TRP A 125 -10.77 -5.12 -10.70
C TRP A 125 -9.62 -4.20 -11.15
N GLN A 126 -9.64 -3.73 -12.39
CA GLN A 126 -8.66 -2.81 -12.92
C GLN A 126 -8.71 -1.45 -12.20
N ASP A 127 -9.91 -0.95 -11.91
CA ASP A 127 -10.10 0.33 -11.23
C ASP A 127 -9.68 0.22 -9.76
N ARG A 128 -10.02 -0.89 -9.10
CA ARG A 128 -9.52 -1.22 -7.75
C ARG A 128 -7.99 -1.24 -7.70
N SER A 129 -7.33 -1.87 -8.68
CA SER A 129 -5.87 -1.93 -8.74
C SER A 129 -5.23 -0.56 -9.01
N ARG A 130 -5.80 0.24 -9.91
CA ARG A 130 -5.32 1.62 -10.17
C ARG A 130 -5.49 2.49 -8.93
N LEU A 131 -6.63 2.38 -8.24
CA LEU A 131 -6.89 3.10 -7.00
C LEU A 131 -5.86 2.77 -5.94
N LEU A 132 -5.59 1.47 -5.74
CA LEU A 132 -4.63 0.98 -4.77
C LEU A 132 -3.22 1.53 -5.03
N VAL A 133 -2.81 1.52 -6.30
CA VAL A 133 -1.52 2.06 -6.76
C VAL A 133 -1.45 3.57 -6.55
N GLY A 134 -2.48 4.31 -6.98
CA GLY A 134 -2.57 5.76 -6.77
C GLY A 134 -2.60 6.16 -5.29
N TRP A 135 -3.23 5.34 -4.44
CA TRP A 135 -3.24 5.52 -2.98
C TRP A 135 -1.87 5.27 -2.37
N LEU A 136 -1.16 4.21 -2.75
CA LEU A 136 0.20 3.93 -2.26
C LEU A 136 1.21 5.00 -2.69
N SER A 137 1.01 5.60 -3.86
CA SER A 137 1.79 6.75 -4.33
C SER A 137 1.46 8.03 -3.55
N ALA A 138 0.17 8.25 -3.28
CA ALA A 138 -0.29 9.36 -2.45
C ALA A 138 0.07 9.18 -0.98
N GLY A 139 0.36 7.96 -0.52
CA GLY A 139 0.58 7.63 0.90
C GLY A 139 1.60 8.54 1.59
N ASP A 140 2.73 8.82 0.93
CA ASP A 140 3.75 9.73 1.48
C ASP A 140 3.25 11.17 1.58
N ASN A 141 2.52 11.63 0.56
CA ASN A 141 1.98 12.99 0.52
C ASN A 141 0.85 13.17 1.54
N ILE A 142 0.00 12.16 1.72
CA ILE A 142 -1.07 12.14 2.73
C ILE A 142 -0.45 12.09 4.13
N ALA A 143 0.60 11.30 4.35
CA ALA A 143 1.32 11.23 5.62
C ALA A 143 2.01 12.57 5.95
N ALA A 144 2.64 13.21 4.96
CA ALA A 144 3.26 14.53 5.13
C ALA A 144 2.22 15.62 5.47
N ILE A 145 1.05 15.61 4.83
CA ILE A 145 -0.04 16.55 5.13
C ILE A 145 -0.62 16.28 6.53
N ARG A 146 -0.77 15.01 6.92
CA ARG A 146 -1.25 14.64 8.26
C ARG A 146 -0.26 15.10 9.33
N SER A 147 1.03 14.85 9.15
CA SER A 147 2.08 15.27 10.09
C SER A 147 2.14 16.79 10.26
N ARG A 148 2.02 17.56 9.17
CA ARG A 148 1.95 19.03 9.25
C ARG A 148 0.72 19.53 10.00
N LYS A 149 -0.44 18.89 9.80
CA LYS A 149 -1.65 19.24 10.56
C LYS A 149 -1.51 18.89 12.04
N GLU A 150 -0.91 17.75 12.34
CA GLU A 150 -0.69 17.29 13.72
C GLU A 150 0.29 18.21 14.47
N GLN A 151 1.34 18.70 13.80
CA GLN A 151 2.22 19.74 14.32
C GLN A 151 1.49 21.07 14.58
N ASP A 152 0.65 21.53 13.65
CA ASP A 152 -0.15 22.75 13.82
C ASP A 152 -1.14 22.66 15.00
N TYR A 153 -1.67 21.47 15.30
CA TYR A 153 -2.47 21.26 16.51
C TYR A 153 -1.64 21.25 17.79
N VAL A 154 -0.43 20.68 17.76
CA VAL A 154 0.49 20.67 18.92
C VAL A 154 0.99 22.07 19.22
N ASP A 155 1.30 22.87 18.20
CA ASP A 155 1.77 24.25 18.36
C ASP A 155 0.65 25.13 18.96
N ARG A 156 -0.57 25.08 18.42
CA ARG A 156 -1.73 25.78 19.01
C ARG A 156 -2.09 25.28 20.41
N GLY A 157 -1.93 23.98 20.66
CA GLY A 157 -2.11 23.39 21.99
C GLY A 157 -1.04 23.83 22.98
N GLY A 158 0.20 24.01 22.53
CA GLY A 158 1.32 24.51 23.33
C GLY A 158 1.16 25.98 23.70
N GLU A 159 0.70 26.81 22.77
CA GLU A 159 0.42 28.23 22.99
C GLU A 159 -0.66 28.44 24.08
N THR A 160 -1.76 27.68 24.01
CA THR A 160 -2.85 27.77 24.99
C THR A 160 -2.47 27.27 26.40
N ILE A 161 -1.56 26.30 26.50
CA ILE A 161 -1.02 25.84 27.80
C ILE A 161 -0.04 26.86 28.38
N SER A 162 0.77 27.52 27.53
CA SER A 162 1.68 28.59 27.94
C SER A 162 0.91 29.82 28.46
N GLU A 163 -0.16 30.20 27.77
CA GLU A 163 -1.06 31.30 28.16
C GLU A 163 -1.76 31.02 29.50
N LYS A 164 -2.26 29.78 29.71
CA LYS A 164 -2.82 29.37 31.02
C LYS A 164 -1.80 29.37 32.15
N ARG A 165 -0.53 29.06 31.88
CA ARG A 165 0.54 29.15 32.90
C ARG A 165 0.91 30.59 33.22
N SER A 166 0.87 31.50 32.25
CA SER A 166 1.16 32.92 32.46
C SER A 166 0.08 33.65 33.27
N HIS A 167 -1.17 33.17 33.25
CA HIS A 167 -2.27 33.73 34.05
C HIS A 167 -2.39 33.12 35.45
N ALA A 168 -1.66 32.04 35.73
CA ALA A 168 -1.67 31.34 37.02
C ALA A 168 -0.45 31.66 37.91
N ALA A 169 0.45 32.53 37.44
CA ALA A 169 1.58 33.10 38.18
C ALA A 169 1.30 34.57 38.49
#